data_AF-A0A920P7T4-F1
#
_entry.id   AF-A0A920P7T4-F1
#
_cell.length_a   1.000
_cell.length_b   1.000
_cell.length_c   1.000
_cell.angle_alpha   90.00
_cell.angle_beta   90.00
_cell.angle_gamma   90.00
#
_symmetry.space_group_name_H-M   'P 1'
#
loop_
_entity.id
_entity.type
_entity.pdbx_description
1 polymer ?
#
loop_
_entity_poly.entity_id
_entity_poly.type
_entity_poly.pdbx_seq_one_letter_code
_entity_poly.pdbx_strand_id
1 'polypeptide(L)'
;MVDKSLIRNNISSDRVENLADLFYGQIEKGFHPGAALSVYYQGSLVVDLYGGLADRESGKQVSSDTMFILYSCTKPLTAACVYILWERGLLQWDEPVATYWPEFSKNGKEEITIRHVLTHQGGFPQTPSSLTWNKWEDWDFVTRVISGVTPQYKPGEVMAYHPRNYGWVLGEVIRRVDGRPIDQFMSEEIFLPLGMTDSYLGLPRGLGDRVSRVHAMEDCDRAGAIPIYNQPEVHRSVQPSGGGISTARDIARFYSVLNAMVLLRV
;
A
#
# COMPACT_ATOMS: atom_id res chain seq x y z
N MET A 1 7.43 12.76 -24.48
CA MET A 1 8.86 13.02 -24.78
C MET A 1 9.64 12.75 -23.52
N VAL A 2 10.68 11.90 -23.58
CA VAL A 2 11.61 11.72 -22.46
C VAL A 2 12.36 13.02 -22.24
N ASP A 3 12.28 13.59 -21.03
CA ASP A 3 13.09 14.76 -20.69
C ASP A 3 14.56 14.32 -20.55
N LYS A 4 15.35 14.54 -21.61
CA LYS A 4 16.78 14.21 -21.65
C LYS A 4 17.59 14.98 -20.60
N SER A 5 17.05 16.05 -20.02
CA SER A 5 17.71 16.78 -18.93
C SER A 5 17.70 16.02 -17.59
N LEU A 6 16.85 14.98 -17.48
CA LEU A 6 16.79 14.04 -16.35
C LEU A 6 17.82 12.90 -16.46
N ILE A 7 18.51 12.76 -17.60
CA ILE A 7 19.63 11.82 -17.75
C ILE A 7 20.84 12.41 -17.02
N ARG A 8 20.88 12.19 -15.70
CA ARG A 8 22.03 12.49 -14.84
C ARG A 8 22.60 11.18 -14.30
N ASN A 9 23.90 11.18 -13.95
CA ASN A 9 24.58 10.08 -13.26
C ASN A 9 24.88 8.82 -14.10
N ASN A 10 25.54 8.95 -15.26
CA ASN A 10 26.04 7.81 -16.06
C ASN A 10 24.96 6.81 -16.53
N ILE A 11 23.68 7.21 -16.56
CA ILE A 11 22.61 6.37 -17.12
C ILE A 11 22.63 6.54 -18.64
N SER A 12 22.69 5.43 -19.38
CA SER A 12 22.63 5.43 -20.85
C SER A 12 21.31 6.01 -21.33
N SER A 13 21.39 7.03 -22.20
CA SER A 13 20.23 7.62 -22.89
C SER A 13 19.39 6.57 -23.60
N ASP A 14 20.07 5.65 -24.30
CA ASP A 14 19.44 4.61 -25.10
C ASP A 14 18.62 3.66 -24.22
N ARG A 15 19.06 3.39 -22.98
CA ARG A 15 18.27 2.57 -22.03
C ARG A 15 17.00 3.29 -21.58
N VAL A 16 17.07 4.60 -21.34
CA VAL A 16 15.90 5.40 -20.95
C VAL A 16 14.92 5.52 -22.12
N GLU A 17 15.41 5.74 -23.32
CA GLU A 17 14.60 5.79 -24.54
C GLU A 17 13.93 4.44 -24.82
N ASN A 18 14.67 3.32 -24.76
CA ASN A 18 14.10 1.98 -24.91
C ASN A 18 13.02 1.67 -23.87
N LEU A 19 13.19 2.12 -22.63
CA LEU A 19 12.17 1.97 -21.58
C LEU A 19 10.91 2.78 -21.91
N ALA A 20 11.06 4.00 -22.42
CA ALA A 20 9.94 4.84 -22.82
C ALA A 20 9.18 4.25 -24.02
N ASP A 21 9.90 3.75 -25.02
CA ASP A 21 9.31 3.09 -26.18
C ASP A 21 8.54 1.83 -25.78
N LEU A 22 9.08 1.03 -24.85
CA LEU A 22 8.37 -0.11 -24.29
C LEU A 22 7.11 0.32 -23.53
N PHE A 23 7.20 1.35 -22.70
CA PHE A 23 6.09 1.86 -21.91
C PHE A 23 4.93 2.34 -22.79
N TYR A 24 5.22 3.21 -23.77
CA TYR A 24 4.20 3.72 -24.69
C TYR A 24 3.68 2.63 -25.64
N GLY A 25 4.56 1.75 -26.12
CA GLY A 25 4.18 0.63 -26.96
C GLY A 25 3.22 -0.35 -26.28
N GLN A 26 3.26 -0.53 -24.96
CA GLN A 26 2.26 -1.34 -24.23
C GLN A 26 0.89 -0.66 -24.14
N ILE A 27 0.85 0.67 -24.02
CA ILE A 27 -0.40 1.44 -24.04
C ILE A 27 -1.01 1.40 -25.45
N GLU A 28 -0.21 1.63 -26.49
CA GLU A 28 -0.65 1.59 -27.89
C GLU A 28 -1.21 0.22 -28.31
N LYS A 29 -0.60 -0.86 -27.81
CA LYS A 29 -1.08 -2.24 -28.02
C LYS A 29 -2.34 -2.59 -27.21
N GLY A 30 -2.78 -1.70 -26.31
CA GLY A 30 -3.97 -1.91 -25.49
C GLY A 30 -3.78 -2.80 -24.26
N PHE A 31 -2.55 -3.20 -23.93
CA PHE A 31 -2.27 -4.00 -22.73
C PHE A 31 -2.55 -3.23 -21.44
N HIS A 32 -2.36 -1.91 -21.48
CA HIS A 32 -2.67 -1.02 -20.36
C HIS A 32 -3.58 0.12 -20.84
N PRO A 33 -4.77 0.33 -20.21
CA PRO A 33 -5.61 1.48 -20.54
C PRO A 33 -4.91 2.81 -20.33
N GLY A 34 -4.17 2.90 -19.24
CA GLY A 34 -3.34 4.03 -18.85
C GLY A 34 -2.41 3.60 -17.72
N ALA A 35 -1.26 4.25 -17.64
CA ALA A 35 -0.21 3.88 -16.70
C ALA A 35 0.64 5.10 -16.33
N ALA A 36 1.38 4.96 -15.24
CA ALA A 36 2.47 5.85 -14.85
C ALA A 36 3.67 5.01 -14.38
N LEU A 37 4.88 5.48 -14.66
CA LEU A 37 6.14 4.84 -14.29
C LEU A 37 7.14 5.92 -13.86
N SER A 38 7.65 5.79 -12.65
CA SER A 38 8.72 6.65 -12.15
C SER A 38 9.90 5.80 -11.67
N VAL A 39 11.12 6.23 -11.98
CA VAL A 39 12.36 5.54 -11.55
C VAL A 39 13.28 6.55 -10.89
N TYR A 40 13.72 6.20 -9.69
CA TYR A 40 14.78 6.92 -8.98
C TYR A 40 16.09 6.14 -9.06
N TYR A 41 17.19 6.85 -9.30
CA TYR A 41 18.55 6.31 -9.24
C TYR A 41 19.41 7.22 -8.38
N GLN A 42 20.00 6.66 -7.32
CA GLN A 42 20.83 7.40 -6.35
C GLN A 42 20.13 8.67 -5.84
N GLY A 43 18.86 8.53 -5.44
CA GLY A 43 18.03 9.63 -4.92
C GLY A 43 17.53 10.64 -5.96
N SER A 44 17.91 10.51 -7.24
CA SER A 44 17.45 11.39 -8.32
C SER A 44 16.35 10.74 -9.14
N LEU A 45 15.27 11.48 -9.46
CA LEU A 45 14.25 11.05 -10.42
C LEU A 45 14.84 11.11 -11.83
N VAL A 46 14.93 9.95 -12.49
CA VAL A 46 15.59 9.80 -13.80
C VAL A 46 14.63 9.36 -14.91
N VAL A 47 13.48 8.80 -14.54
CA VAL A 47 12.37 8.47 -15.44
C VAL A 47 11.08 8.91 -14.78
N ASP A 48 10.23 9.62 -15.51
CA ASP A 48 8.89 9.98 -15.09
C ASP A 48 7.96 9.99 -16.31
N LEU A 49 7.29 8.86 -16.53
CA LEU A 49 6.44 8.60 -17.69
C LEU A 49 5.01 8.39 -17.25
N TYR A 50 4.08 8.85 -18.06
CA TYR A 50 2.65 8.59 -17.91
C TYR A 50 1.98 8.67 -19.28
N GLY A 51 0.84 8.00 -19.42
CA GLY A 51 0.06 8.02 -20.65
C GLY A 51 -1.18 7.13 -20.59
N GLY A 52 -2.00 7.23 -21.63
CA GLY A 52 -3.28 6.53 -21.74
C GLY A 52 -4.37 7.17 -20.87
N LEU A 53 -5.38 6.38 -20.54
CA LEU A 53 -6.62 6.81 -19.88
C LEU A 53 -6.61 6.46 -18.39
N ALA A 54 -6.81 7.48 -17.55
CA ALA A 54 -7.14 7.34 -16.13
C ALA A 54 -8.60 6.92 -15.94
N ASP A 55 -9.48 7.25 -16.89
CA ASP A 55 -10.86 6.79 -16.93
C ASP A 55 -11.32 6.60 -18.37
N ARG A 56 -11.70 5.36 -18.71
CA ARG A 56 -12.18 5.00 -20.04
C ARG A 56 -13.54 5.60 -20.36
N GLU A 57 -14.40 5.76 -19.36
CA GLU A 57 -15.78 6.24 -19.57
C GLU A 57 -15.79 7.74 -19.89
N SER A 58 -15.05 8.54 -19.12
CA SER A 58 -14.93 9.99 -19.37
C SER A 58 -13.86 10.36 -20.39
N GLY A 59 -12.96 9.44 -20.76
CA GLY A 59 -11.81 9.72 -21.62
C GLY A 59 -10.70 10.53 -20.94
N LYS A 60 -10.74 10.63 -19.60
CA LYS A 60 -9.74 11.36 -18.82
C LYS A 60 -8.36 10.74 -19.02
N GLN A 61 -7.38 11.56 -19.37
CA GLN A 61 -5.99 11.14 -19.58
C GLN A 61 -5.28 10.94 -18.23
N VAL A 62 -4.34 9.99 -18.21
CA VAL A 62 -3.34 9.93 -17.13
C VAL A 62 -2.41 11.13 -17.26
N SER A 63 -2.16 11.76 -16.12
CA SER A 63 -1.28 12.91 -15.94
C SER A 63 -0.31 12.66 -14.79
N SER A 64 0.65 13.56 -14.60
CA SER A 64 1.64 13.48 -13.52
C SER A 64 1.05 13.55 -12.11
N ASP A 65 -0.16 14.09 -11.96
CA ASP A 65 -0.89 14.21 -10.70
C ASP A 65 -1.96 13.11 -10.50
N THR A 66 -2.10 12.19 -11.46
CA THR A 66 -3.01 11.04 -11.36
C THR A 66 -2.53 10.07 -10.29
N MET A 67 -3.41 9.77 -9.34
CA MET A 67 -3.18 8.78 -8.29
C MET A 67 -3.81 7.44 -8.65
N PHE A 68 -3.24 6.36 -8.13
CA PHE A 68 -3.65 4.98 -8.36
C PHE A 68 -3.86 4.27 -7.02
N ILE A 69 -4.84 3.37 -6.97
CA ILE A 69 -4.99 2.46 -5.84
C ILE A 69 -3.83 1.47 -5.86
N LEU A 70 -3.10 1.39 -4.76
CA LEU A 70 -1.87 0.62 -4.62
C LEU A 70 -2.11 -0.87 -4.40
N TYR A 71 -3.31 -1.24 -3.95
CA TYR A 71 -3.59 -2.59 -3.48
C TYR A 71 -2.50 -3.04 -2.50
N SER A 72 -1.99 -4.25 -2.67
CA SER A 72 -0.99 -4.86 -1.80
C SER A 72 0.33 -4.10 -1.73
N CYS A 73 0.61 -3.17 -2.64
CA CYS A 73 1.76 -2.26 -2.53
C CYS A 73 1.63 -1.28 -1.34
N THR A 74 0.49 -1.28 -0.64
CA THR A 74 0.31 -0.61 0.66
C THR A 74 1.07 -1.30 1.80
N LYS A 75 1.25 -2.64 1.74
CA LYS A 75 1.83 -3.41 2.86
C LYS A 75 3.26 -2.99 3.23
N PRO A 76 4.17 -2.71 2.28
CA PRO A 76 5.50 -2.19 2.60
C PRO A 76 5.48 -0.87 3.39
N LEU A 77 4.52 0.02 3.14
CA LEU A 77 4.36 1.26 3.90
C LEU A 77 3.94 0.96 5.35
N THR A 78 2.99 0.05 5.54
CA THR A 78 2.58 -0.44 6.87
C THR A 78 3.74 -1.15 7.59
N ALA A 79 4.50 -1.99 6.89
CA ALA A 79 5.68 -2.65 7.43
C ALA A 79 6.74 -1.65 7.89
N ALA A 80 6.97 -0.59 7.13
CA ALA A 80 7.87 0.49 7.52
C ALA A 80 7.39 1.20 8.78
N CYS A 81 6.08 1.41 8.97
CA CYS A 81 5.54 1.95 10.22
C CYS A 81 5.87 1.05 11.43
N VAL A 82 5.70 -0.27 11.28
CA VAL A 82 6.08 -1.24 12.33
C VAL A 82 7.58 -1.22 12.59
N TYR A 83 8.40 -1.08 11.54
CA TYR A 83 9.85 -0.97 11.66
C TYR A 83 10.29 0.27 12.45
N ILE A 84 9.68 1.43 12.22
CA ILE A 84 9.96 2.65 12.98
C ILE A 84 9.68 2.44 14.48
N LEU A 85 8.58 1.78 14.83
CA LEU A 85 8.28 1.47 16.23
C LEU A 85 9.28 0.48 16.84
N TRP A 86 9.73 -0.51 16.07
CA TRP A 86 10.78 -1.44 16.50
C TRP A 86 12.12 -0.71 16.72
N GLU A 87 12.52 0.16 15.81
CA GLU A 87 13.76 0.95 15.91
C GLU A 87 13.74 1.87 17.14
N ARG A 88 12.58 2.40 17.49
CA ARG A 88 12.34 3.18 18.73
C ARG A 88 12.28 2.32 20.00
N GLY A 89 12.39 0.99 19.89
CA GLY A 89 12.31 0.06 21.01
C GLY A 89 10.91 -0.08 21.61
N LEU A 90 9.87 0.37 20.90
CA LEU A 90 8.48 0.38 21.38
C LEU A 90 7.76 -0.95 21.10
N LEU A 91 8.28 -1.77 20.19
CA LEU A 91 7.82 -3.14 19.97
C LEU A 91 8.96 -4.09 19.61
N GLN A 92 8.74 -5.38 19.74
CA GLN A 92 9.70 -6.43 19.38
C GLN A 92 9.08 -7.44 18.40
N TRP A 93 9.90 -7.96 17.47
CA TRP A 93 9.45 -8.88 16.43
C TRP A 93 8.84 -10.17 16.97
N ASP A 94 9.46 -10.72 18.01
CA ASP A 94 9.11 -12.03 18.57
C ASP A 94 8.18 -11.90 19.79
N GLU A 95 7.73 -10.68 20.11
CA GLU A 95 6.67 -10.48 21.09
C GLU A 95 5.30 -10.84 20.49
N PRO A 96 4.42 -11.50 21.27
CA PRO A 96 3.04 -11.71 20.88
C PRO A 96 2.32 -10.40 20.54
N VAL A 97 1.48 -10.42 19.50
CA VAL A 97 0.53 -9.32 19.20
C VAL A 97 -0.31 -8.98 20.44
N ALA A 98 -0.66 -10.01 21.23
CA ALA A 98 -1.43 -9.88 22.47
C ALA A 98 -0.75 -8.99 23.54
N THR A 99 0.57 -8.79 23.48
CA THR A 99 1.28 -7.86 24.37
C THR A 99 0.79 -6.43 24.18
N TYR A 100 0.54 -6.02 22.92
CA TYR A 100 0.10 -4.66 22.57
C TYR A 100 -1.42 -4.57 22.38
N TRP A 101 -2.05 -5.69 22.02
CA TRP A 101 -3.49 -5.79 21.79
C TRP A 101 -4.07 -7.03 22.49
N PRO A 102 -4.33 -6.97 23.81
CA PRO A 102 -4.74 -8.13 24.61
C PRO A 102 -5.97 -8.86 24.08
N GLU A 103 -6.94 -8.13 23.52
CA GLU A 103 -8.17 -8.70 22.97
C GLU A 103 -7.92 -9.65 21.80
N PHE A 104 -6.74 -9.56 21.15
CA PHE A 104 -6.32 -10.45 20.07
C PHE A 104 -6.02 -11.87 20.55
N SER A 105 -5.72 -12.09 21.83
CA SER A 105 -5.27 -13.39 22.36
C SER A 105 -6.33 -14.51 22.34
N LYS A 106 -7.56 -14.24 21.87
CA LYS A 106 -8.66 -15.20 21.84
C LYS A 106 -8.44 -16.29 20.79
N ASN A 107 -9.09 -17.43 20.95
CA ASN A 107 -9.22 -18.48 19.93
C ASN A 107 -7.88 -19.04 19.39
N GLY A 108 -6.89 -19.25 20.26
CA GLY A 108 -5.61 -19.86 19.86
C GLY A 108 -4.61 -18.88 19.21
N LYS A 109 -4.74 -17.58 19.51
CA LYS A 109 -3.90 -16.51 18.95
C LYS A 109 -2.86 -15.96 19.93
N GLU A 110 -2.75 -16.56 21.11
CA GLU A 110 -1.90 -16.14 22.22
C GLU A 110 -0.40 -16.08 21.82
N GLU A 111 0.04 -16.97 20.94
CA GLU A 111 1.44 -17.11 20.52
C GLU A 111 1.75 -16.44 19.16
N ILE A 112 0.79 -15.72 18.56
CA ILE A 112 1.01 -15.03 17.29
C ILE A 112 1.87 -13.81 17.55
N THR A 113 3.11 -13.81 17.04
CA THR A 113 4.06 -12.70 17.17
C THR A 113 3.89 -11.65 16.07
N ILE A 114 4.48 -10.47 16.27
CA ILE A 114 4.59 -9.44 15.22
C ILE A 114 5.23 -10.02 13.96
N ARG A 115 6.30 -10.82 14.11
CA ARG A 115 6.99 -11.51 13.02
C ARG A 115 6.04 -12.42 12.25
N HIS A 116 5.23 -13.22 12.93
CA HIS A 116 4.25 -14.10 12.25
C HIS A 116 3.28 -13.31 11.37
N VAL A 117 2.83 -12.13 11.82
CA VAL A 117 1.94 -11.30 10.99
C VAL A 117 2.69 -10.74 9.78
N LEU A 118 3.89 -10.19 10.00
CA LEU A 118 4.74 -9.61 8.95
C LEU A 118 5.13 -10.61 7.86
N THR A 119 5.36 -11.88 8.22
CA THR A 119 5.76 -12.95 7.31
C THR A 119 4.60 -13.81 6.82
N HIS A 120 3.36 -13.40 7.09
CA HIS A 120 2.15 -14.14 6.71
C HIS A 120 2.04 -15.55 7.31
N GLN A 121 2.62 -15.77 8.49
CA GLN A 121 2.57 -17.02 9.25
C GLN A 121 1.66 -16.95 10.48
N GLY A 122 0.80 -15.92 10.58
CA GLY A 122 -0.18 -15.79 11.66
C GLY A 122 -1.31 -16.83 11.61
N GLY A 123 -1.53 -17.47 10.45
CA GLY A 123 -2.50 -18.55 10.28
C GLY A 123 -3.95 -18.10 10.03
N PHE A 124 -4.22 -16.81 9.80
CA PHE A 124 -5.57 -16.28 9.56
C PHE A 124 -5.67 -15.54 8.21
N PRO A 125 -5.40 -16.20 7.07
CA PRO A 125 -5.37 -15.54 5.76
C PRO A 125 -6.74 -15.05 5.29
N GLN A 126 -7.83 -15.69 5.75
CA GLN A 126 -9.19 -15.38 5.30
C GLN A 126 -9.79 -14.21 6.10
N THR A 127 -10.26 -13.20 5.38
CA THR A 127 -11.04 -12.11 5.98
C THR A 127 -12.45 -12.61 6.31
N PRO A 128 -12.96 -12.38 7.53
CA PRO A 128 -14.32 -12.77 7.91
C PRO A 128 -15.38 -12.23 6.94
N SER A 129 -16.37 -13.05 6.60
CA SER A 129 -17.44 -12.71 5.66
C SER A 129 -18.29 -11.52 6.12
N SER A 130 -18.32 -11.25 7.42
CA SER A 130 -18.97 -10.07 8.01
C SER A 130 -18.24 -8.75 7.73
N LEU A 131 -16.96 -8.79 7.34
CA LEU A 131 -16.18 -7.61 6.94
C LEU A 131 -16.38 -7.28 5.45
N THR A 132 -17.63 -7.04 5.09
CA THR A 132 -17.99 -6.50 3.78
C THR A 132 -17.41 -5.10 3.58
N TRP A 133 -17.22 -4.69 2.33
CA TRP A 133 -16.51 -3.45 1.99
C TRP A 133 -17.12 -2.19 2.62
N ASN A 134 -18.43 -2.16 2.79
CA ASN A 134 -19.18 -1.07 3.42
C ASN A 134 -18.99 -0.98 4.95
N LYS A 135 -18.19 -1.86 5.54
CA LYS A 135 -17.82 -1.84 6.95
C LYS A 135 -16.36 -1.47 7.19
N TRP A 136 -15.55 -1.33 6.14
CA TRP A 136 -14.11 -1.08 6.30
C TRP A 136 -13.78 0.31 6.86
N GLU A 137 -14.68 1.29 6.78
CA GLU A 137 -14.50 2.61 7.43
C GLU A 137 -14.68 2.54 8.97
N ASP A 138 -15.34 1.52 9.50
CA ASP A 138 -15.57 1.36 10.96
C ASP A 138 -14.43 0.55 11.58
N TRP A 139 -13.37 1.26 11.99
CA TRP A 139 -12.15 0.66 12.55
C TRP A 139 -12.43 -0.21 13.78
N ASP A 140 -13.29 0.26 14.70
CA ASP A 140 -13.61 -0.45 15.93
C ASP A 140 -14.40 -1.74 15.64
N PHE A 141 -15.31 -1.71 14.67
CA PHE A 141 -15.98 -2.92 14.18
C PHE A 141 -14.99 -3.90 13.55
N VAL A 142 -14.12 -3.42 12.67
CA VAL A 142 -13.12 -4.25 12.00
C VAL A 142 -12.21 -4.93 13.02
N THR A 143 -11.62 -4.19 13.95
CA THR A 143 -10.68 -4.75 14.94
C THR A 143 -11.39 -5.72 15.90
N ARG A 144 -12.60 -5.41 16.35
CA ARG A 144 -13.41 -6.33 17.15
C ARG A 144 -13.65 -7.66 16.43
N VAL A 145 -14.01 -7.63 15.16
CA VAL A 145 -14.21 -8.85 14.35
C VAL A 145 -12.88 -9.60 14.14
N ILE A 146 -11.80 -8.90 13.80
CA ILE A 146 -10.47 -9.50 13.60
C ILE A 146 -9.95 -10.15 14.89
N SER A 147 -10.16 -9.54 16.06
CA SER A 147 -9.78 -10.12 17.35
C SER A 147 -10.47 -11.45 17.64
N GLY A 148 -11.65 -11.68 17.07
CA GLY A 148 -12.43 -12.91 17.21
C GLY A 148 -12.10 -14.01 16.19
N VAL A 149 -11.18 -13.78 15.24
CA VAL A 149 -10.84 -14.80 14.22
C VAL A 149 -10.15 -15.99 14.86
N THR A 150 -10.52 -17.20 14.43
CA THR A 150 -9.79 -18.44 14.74
C THR A 150 -8.78 -18.70 13.62
N PRO A 151 -7.48 -18.89 13.93
CA PRO A 151 -6.49 -19.29 12.92
C PRO A 151 -6.87 -20.61 12.26
N GLN A 152 -6.71 -20.67 10.94
CA GLN A 152 -6.78 -21.89 10.13
C GLN A 152 -5.53 -22.75 10.29
N TYR A 153 -4.38 -22.11 10.52
CA TYR A 153 -3.09 -22.77 10.70
C TYR A 153 -2.49 -22.38 12.04
N LYS A 154 -1.70 -23.26 12.63
CA LYS A 154 -0.93 -22.92 13.83
C LYS A 154 0.08 -21.81 13.49
N PRO A 155 0.29 -20.81 14.38
CA PRO A 155 1.24 -19.75 14.15
C PRO A 155 2.65 -20.29 13.83
N GLY A 156 3.29 -19.74 12.80
CA GLY A 156 4.63 -20.13 12.37
C GLY A 156 4.69 -21.32 11.40
N GLU A 157 3.67 -22.18 11.34
CA GLU A 157 3.75 -23.43 10.56
C GLU A 157 3.59 -23.23 9.04
N VAL A 158 2.69 -22.34 8.63
CA VAL A 158 2.33 -22.16 7.22
C VAL A 158 2.42 -20.69 6.82
N MET A 159 3.17 -20.41 5.76
CA MET A 159 3.10 -19.13 5.07
C MET A 159 1.82 -19.09 4.23
N ALA A 160 0.80 -18.38 4.71
CA ALA A 160 -0.45 -18.18 4.01
C ALA A 160 -0.72 -16.68 3.88
N TYR A 161 -0.71 -16.15 2.66
CA TYR A 161 -0.84 -14.71 2.42
C TYR A 161 -2.10 -14.14 3.06
N HIS A 162 -1.97 -13.08 3.87
CA HIS A 162 -3.07 -12.39 4.56
C HIS A 162 -3.44 -11.13 3.76
N PRO A 163 -4.45 -11.15 2.87
CA PRO A 163 -4.63 -10.09 1.89
C PRO A 163 -5.07 -8.78 2.53
N ARG A 164 -5.92 -8.84 3.58
CA ARG A 164 -6.40 -7.67 4.34
C ARG A 164 -6.02 -7.72 5.80
N ASN A 165 -6.16 -8.89 6.44
CA ASN A 165 -5.97 -9.06 7.88
C ASN A 165 -4.57 -8.62 8.37
N TYR A 166 -3.54 -8.75 7.52
CA TYR A 166 -2.18 -8.24 7.75
C TYR A 166 -2.19 -6.80 8.30
N GLY A 167 -2.77 -5.89 7.53
CA GLY A 167 -2.79 -4.47 7.80
C GLY A 167 -3.73 -4.08 8.93
N TRP A 168 -4.84 -4.78 9.14
CA TRP A 168 -5.72 -4.51 10.28
C TRP A 168 -5.07 -4.87 11.61
N VAL A 169 -4.39 -6.02 11.67
CA VAL A 169 -3.67 -6.42 12.89
C VAL A 169 -2.50 -5.47 13.14
N LEU A 170 -1.65 -5.22 12.15
CA LEU A 170 -0.49 -4.34 12.32
C LEU A 170 -0.89 -2.89 12.58
N GLY A 171 -1.96 -2.40 11.94
CA GLY A 171 -2.47 -1.06 12.18
C GLY A 171 -3.05 -0.88 13.57
N GLU A 172 -3.70 -1.89 14.13
CA GLU A 172 -4.19 -1.82 15.52
C GLU A 172 -3.02 -1.87 16.51
N VAL A 173 -1.99 -2.67 16.23
CA VAL A 173 -0.75 -2.65 17.03
C VAL A 173 -0.10 -1.27 17.00
N ILE A 174 0.07 -0.66 15.82
CA ILE A 174 0.63 0.69 15.68
C ILE A 174 -0.17 1.69 16.50
N ARG A 175 -1.51 1.67 16.37
CA ARG A 175 -2.40 2.57 17.12
C ARG A 175 -2.30 2.40 18.63
N ARG A 176 -2.15 1.16 19.12
CA ARG A 176 -2.04 0.85 20.56
C ARG A 176 -0.68 1.24 21.13
N VAL A 177 0.39 1.06 20.36
CA VAL A 177 1.77 1.35 20.78
C VAL A 177 2.08 2.84 20.74
N ASP A 178 1.67 3.53 19.67
CA ASP A 178 1.97 4.94 19.46
C ASP A 178 0.88 5.90 19.96
N GLY A 179 -0.38 5.51 19.83
CA GLY A 179 -1.55 6.32 20.20
C GLY A 179 -2.24 7.04 19.03
N ARG A 180 -1.53 7.34 17.93
CA ARG A 180 -2.15 7.92 16.72
C ARG A 180 -2.86 6.85 15.87
N PRO A 181 -3.93 7.21 15.12
CA PRO A 181 -4.42 6.39 14.01
C PRO A 181 -3.32 6.08 12.99
N ILE A 182 -3.36 4.90 12.37
CA ILE A 182 -2.30 4.45 11.45
C ILE A 182 -2.13 5.35 10.23
N ASP A 183 -3.21 5.91 9.69
CA ASP A 183 -3.17 6.86 8.58
C ASP A 183 -2.41 8.14 8.95
N GLN A 184 -2.65 8.66 10.16
CA GLN A 184 -1.90 9.81 10.70
C GLN A 184 -0.43 9.45 10.94
N PHE A 185 -0.16 8.31 11.60
CA PHE A 185 1.21 7.84 11.85
C PHE A 185 1.99 7.68 10.54
N MET A 186 1.41 6.99 9.55
CA MET A 186 2.02 6.78 8.24
C MET A 186 2.27 8.10 7.51
N SER A 187 1.34 9.05 7.62
CA SER A 187 1.52 10.38 7.03
C SER A 187 2.69 11.13 7.65
N GLU A 188 2.73 11.21 8.99
CA GLU A 188 3.73 12.00 9.72
C GLU A 188 5.12 11.36 9.71
N GLU A 189 5.22 10.03 9.68
CA GLU A 189 6.48 9.29 9.80
C GLU A 189 7.07 8.87 8.44
N ILE A 190 6.24 8.77 7.40
CA ILE A 190 6.68 8.33 6.06
C ILE A 190 6.35 9.38 5.01
N PHE A 191 5.08 9.75 4.83
CA PHE A 191 4.72 10.55 3.66
C PHE A 191 5.30 11.96 3.72
N LEU A 192 5.10 12.68 4.82
CA LEU A 192 5.57 14.06 4.96
C LEU A 192 7.11 14.15 4.97
N PRO A 193 7.87 13.34 5.75
CA PRO A 193 9.33 13.43 5.76
C PRO A 193 9.96 13.07 4.42
N LEU A 194 9.33 12.20 3.63
CA LEU A 194 9.80 11.83 2.29
C LEU A 194 9.23 12.73 1.19
N GLY A 195 8.42 13.74 1.52
CA GLY A 195 7.80 14.64 0.55
C GLY A 195 6.81 13.95 -0.39
N MET A 196 6.19 12.86 0.04
CA MET A 196 5.14 12.13 -0.69
C MET A 196 3.79 12.82 -0.52
N THR A 197 3.62 13.97 -1.17
CA THR A 197 2.44 14.84 -0.99
C THR A 197 1.16 14.31 -1.64
N ASP A 198 1.27 13.29 -2.47
CA ASP A 198 0.14 12.65 -3.16
C ASP A 198 0.05 11.17 -2.78
N SER A 199 0.25 10.88 -1.49
CA SER A 199 0.13 9.55 -0.89
C SER A 199 -0.81 9.57 0.31
N TYR A 200 -1.78 8.66 0.32
CA TYR A 200 -2.84 8.64 1.34
C TYR A 200 -3.17 7.19 1.74
N LEU A 201 -3.43 7.00 3.03
CA LEU A 201 -4.10 5.81 3.55
C LEU A 201 -5.47 6.24 4.07
N GLY A 202 -6.49 6.16 3.21
CA GLY A 202 -7.75 6.88 3.41
C GLY A 202 -7.69 8.25 2.73
N LEU A 203 -8.37 8.37 1.59
CA LEU A 203 -8.32 9.56 0.73
C LEU A 203 -9.11 10.73 1.33
N PRO A 204 -8.53 11.93 1.43
CA PRO A 204 -9.27 13.14 1.76
C PRO A 204 -10.43 13.42 0.79
N ARG A 205 -11.50 14.03 1.29
CA ARG A 205 -12.63 14.45 0.45
C ARG A 205 -12.17 15.48 -0.59
N GLY A 206 -12.78 15.43 -1.77
CA GLY A 206 -12.46 16.34 -2.88
C GLY A 206 -11.31 15.89 -3.77
N LEU A 207 -10.56 14.84 -3.42
CA LEU A 207 -9.47 14.31 -4.25
C LEU A 207 -9.87 13.12 -5.13
N GLY A 208 -11.14 12.67 -5.06
CA GLY A 208 -11.63 11.50 -5.79
C GLY A 208 -11.39 11.58 -7.30
N ASP A 209 -11.55 12.76 -7.89
CA ASP A 209 -11.34 12.97 -9.32
C ASP A 209 -9.89 12.70 -9.75
N ARG A 210 -8.92 12.82 -8.85
CA ARG A 210 -7.50 12.55 -9.15
C ARG A 210 -7.17 11.06 -9.15
N VAL A 211 -8.07 10.19 -8.68
CA VAL A 211 -7.85 8.74 -8.63
C VAL A 211 -8.29 8.11 -9.94
N SER A 212 -7.35 7.40 -10.59
CA SER A 212 -7.64 6.58 -11.76
C SER A 212 -8.67 5.50 -11.45
N ARG A 213 -9.61 5.27 -12.38
CA ARG A 213 -10.61 4.22 -12.24
C ARG A 213 -9.98 2.86 -12.52
N VAL A 214 -10.20 1.93 -11.59
CA VAL A 214 -9.77 0.55 -11.76
C VAL A 214 -10.57 -0.09 -12.89
N HIS A 215 -9.88 -0.80 -13.77
CA HIS A 215 -10.47 -1.53 -14.89
C HIS A 215 -10.10 -3.02 -14.81
N ALA A 216 -11.06 -3.90 -15.13
CA ALA A 216 -10.79 -5.32 -15.29
C ALA A 216 -10.05 -5.58 -16.60
N MET A 217 -8.92 -6.29 -16.57
CA MET A 217 -8.39 -6.89 -17.79
C MET A 217 -9.28 -8.04 -18.26
N GLU A 218 -9.16 -8.43 -19.53
CA GLU A 218 -10.02 -9.42 -20.20
C GLU A 218 -10.09 -10.75 -19.45
N ASP A 219 -8.97 -11.19 -18.84
CA ASP A 219 -8.86 -12.42 -18.06
C ASP A 219 -8.82 -12.18 -16.52
N CYS A 220 -9.49 -11.13 -16.02
CA CYS A 220 -9.45 -10.80 -14.60
C CYS A 220 -10.26 -11.78 -13.73
N ASP A 221 -9.57 -12.65 -13.00
CA ASP A 221 -10.15 -13.59 -12.01
C ASP A 221 -10.98 -12.93 -10.89
N ARG A 222 -10.85 -11.62 -10.70
CA ARG A 222 -11.48 -10.86 -9.60
C ARG A 222 -12.26 -9.64 -10.08
N ALA A 223 -12.90 -9.74 -11.24
CA ALA A 223 -13.72 -8.66 -11.81
C ALA A 223 -14.77 -8.09 -10.82
N GLY A 224 -15.32 -8.93 -9.93
CA GLY A 224 -16.28 -8.49 -8.89
C GLY A 224 -15.72 -7.52 -7.85
N ALA A 225 -14.40 -7.42 -7.70
CA ALA A 225 -13.77 -6.44 -6.80
C ALA A 225 -13.68 -5.04 -7.44
N ILE A 226 -13.74 -4.93 -8.76
CA ILE A 226 -13.48 -3.68 -9.49
C ILE A 226 -14.50 -2.59 -9.14
N PRO A 227 -15.83 -2.84 -9.14
CA PRO A 227 -16.80 -1.81 -8.75
C PRO A 227 -16.65 -1.36 -7.29
N ILE A 228 -16.15 -2.24 -6.42
CA ILE A 228 -15.92 -1.95 -5.00
C ILE A 228 -14.76 -0.96 -4.85
N TYR A 229 -13.64 -1.20 -5.51
CA TYR A 229 -12.47 -0.32 -5.42
C TYR A 229 -12.63 1.00 -6.18
N ASN A 230 -13.68 1.15 -7.00
CA ASN A 230 -14.07 2.43 -7.57
C ASN A 230 -15.05 3.22 -6.69
N GLN A 231 -15.46 2.70 -5.51
CA GLN A 231 -16.34 3.44 -4.59
C GLN A 231 -15.56 4.50 -3.81
N PRO A 232 -16.06 5.74 -3.72
CA PRO A 232 -15.47 6.78 -2.89
C PRO A 232 -15.32 6.40 -1.41
N GLU A 233 -16.25 5.61 -0.86
CA GLU A 233 -16.19 5.07 0.51
C GLU A 233 -14.97 4.17 0.71
N VAL A 234 -14.67 3.34 -0.30
CA VAL A 234 -13.52 2.45 -0.26
C VAL A 234 -12.21 3.22 -0.35
N HIS A 235 -12.17 4.32 -1.11
CA HIS A 235 -11.00 5.21 -1.14
C HIS A 235 -10.78 5.91 0.20
N ARG A 236 -11.85 6.31 0.89
CA ARG A 236 -11.76 6.97 2.21
C ARG A 236 -11.43 6.02 3.35
N SER A 237 -11.77 4.74 3.22
CA SER A 237 -11.46 3.75 4.25
C SER A 237 -9.95 3.56 4.43
N VAL A 238 -9.49 3.62 5.67
CA VAL A 238 -8.08 3.39 6.06
C VAL A 238 -7.79 1.90 5.97
N GLN A 239 -7.31 1.34 4.86
CA GLN A 239 -7.03 -0.11 4.75
C GLN A 239 -5.52 -0.40 4.63
N PRO A 240 -4.78 -0.69 5.73
CA PRO A 240 -3.31 -0.72 5.72
C PRO A 240 -2.68 -1.87 4.92
N SER A 241 -3.51 -2.75 4.35
CA SER A 241 -3.06 -3.82 3.47
C SER A 241 -3.23 -3.54 1.99
N GLY A 242 -4.08 -2.59 1.62
CA GLY A 242 -4.74 -2.60 0.31
C GLY A 242 -5.37 -1.30 -0.17
N GLY A 243 -5.57 -0.32 0.70
CA GLY A 243 -6.30 0.92 0.38
C GLY A 243 -5.41 2.14 0.21
N GLY A 244 -4.08 1.98 0.20
CA GLY A 244 -3.19 3.08 -0.12
C GLY A 244 -3.49 3.62 -1.52
N ILE A 245 -3.47 4.94 -1.67
CA ILE A 245 -3.64 5.65 -2.93
C ILE A 245 -2.44 6.57 -3.10
N SER A 246 -1.75 6.45 -4.23
CA SER A 246 -0.55 7.27 -4.48
C SER A 246 -0.28 7.49 -5.97
N THR A 247 0.57 8.47 -6.27
CA THR A 247 1.24 8.57 -7.58
C THR A 247 2.38 7.53 -7.69
N ALA A 248 2.79 7.22 -8.93
CA ALA A 248 3.97 6.40 -9.20
C ALA A 248 5.25 7.05 -8.65
N ARG A 249 5.34 8.39 -8.73
CA ARG A 249 6.49 9.18 -8.27
C ARG A 249 6.74 9.02 -6.78
N ASP A 250 5.69 9.10 -5.97
CA ASP A 250 5.81 9.02 -4.52
C ASP A 250 6.19 7.62 -4.04
N ILE A 251 5.60 6.57 -4.64
CA ILE A 251 5.98 5.19 -4.31
C ILE A 251 7.41 4.87 -4.75
N ALA A 252 7.82 5.32 -5.94
CA ALA A 252 9.21 5.16 -6.37
C ALA A 252 10.18 5.91 -5.43
N ARG A 253 9.78 7.08 -4.91
CA ARG A 253 10.56 7.83 -3.91
C ARG A 253 10.70 7.05 -2.61
N PHE A 254 9.61 6.48 -2.07
CA PHE A 254 9.65 5.63 -0.87
C PHE A 254 10.70 4.51 -1.00
N TYR A 255 10.68 3.77 -2.11
CA TYR A 255 11.66 2.70 -2.35
C TYR A 255 13.08 3.21 -2.55
N SER A 256 13.25 4.40 -3.14
CA SER A 256 14.58 4.99 -3.35
C SER A 256 15.28 5.32 -2.03
N VAL A 257 14.52 5.72 -1.01
CA VAL A 257 15.03 6.10 0.31
C VAL A 257 15.38 4.86 1.14
N LEU A 258 14.56 3.80 1.06
CA LEU A 258 14.87 2.50 1.67
C LEU A 258 16.22 1.95 1.19
N ASN A 259 16.48 2.05 -0.12
CA ASN A 259 17.73 1.60 -0.72
C ASN A 259 18.95 2.45 -0.29
N ALA A 260 18.71 3.70 0.13
CA ALA A 260 19.74 4.61 0.59
C ALA A 260 20.03 4.53 2.11
N MET A 261 19.34 3.65 2.85
CA MET A 261 19.39 3.55 4.33
C MET A 261 19.03 4.86 5.07
N VAL A 262 18.28 5.78 4.44
CA VAL A 262 18.03 7.13 4.99
C VAL A 262 16.85 7.19 5.97
N LEU A 263 16.00 6.16 6.05
CA LEU A 263 14.95 6.09 7.08
C LEU A 263 15.49 6.02 8.52
N LEU A 264 16.81 5.87 8.70
CA LEU A 264 17.48 5.56 9.97
C LEU A 264 18.01 6.77 10.74
N ARG A 265 17.62 8.01 10.42
CA ARG A 265 18.16 9.24 11.08
C ARG A 265 17.18 10.41 11.19
N VAL A 266 15.91 10.16 11.49
CA VAL A 266 14.96 11.23 11.88
C VAL A 266 14.48 11.01 13.31
#